data_AF-A0A832J2B7-F1
#
_entry.id   AF-A0A832J2B7-F1
#
_cell.length_a   1.000
_cell.length_b   1.000
_cell.length_c   1.000
_cell.angle_alpha   90.00
_cell.angle_beta   90.00
_cell.angle_gamma   90.00
#
_symmetry.space_group_name_H-M   'P 1'
#
loop_
_entity.id
_entity.type
_entity.pdbx_description
1 polymer ?
#
loop_
_entity_poly.entity_id
_entity_poly.type
_entity_poly.pdbx_seq_one_letter_code
_entity_poly.pdbx_strand_id
1 'polypeptide(L)'
;MLMSLADYLTQFHSGFAVFQYITLRAILGVLTALIISFIVGPVMIRKLSHYKVGQPIRELGPETHFSKAGTPTMGGALILVAIAISTLLWADLGSRYIWVVLLTTLAFGVIGFYDDYRKLVLQDPKGMSSKAKYFWQSLFGMIAAVFLYTTAVSPVETQLFVPFFKDVAIDMGLMFVVLAYFVVVGTSNAVNLTDGLDGLAILPTVMVAGALGIFAYAHGHSGFAEYLGISYIEGVGEVMIFCATICGAGLGFLWFNTYPAQVFMGDVGALALGAALGIVAVVVREELVLLIMGGV
;
A
#
# COMPACT_ATOMS: atom_id res chain seq x y z
N MET A 1 11.59 -3.08 -14.37
CA MET A 1 12.97 -2.84 -14.88
C MET A 1 13.75 -4.13 -15.09
N LEU A 2 13.79 -5.06 -14.11
CA LEU A 2 14.44 -6.36 -14.30
C LEU A 2 13.63 -7.31 -15.18
N MET A 3 12.29 -7.19 -15.16
CA MET A 3 11.42 -7.95 -16.07
C MET A 3 11.75 -7.66 -17.55
N SER A 4 11.82 -6.38 -17.94
CA SER A 4 12.20 -6.00 -19.31
C SER A 4 13.60 -6.46 -19.71
N LEU A 5 14.55 -6.47 -18.76
CA LEU A 5 15.89 -7.03 -18.99
C LEU A 5 15.83 -8.56 -19.18
N ALA A 6 15.08 -9.27 -18.33
CA ALA A 6 14.91 -10.70 -18.44
C ALA A 6 14.26 -11.09 -19.78
N ASP A 7 13.24 -10.34 -20.21
CA ASP A 7 12.60 -10.51 -21.52
C ASP A 7 13.60 -10.32 -22.65
N TYR A 8 14.42 -9.27 -22.61
CA TYR A 8 15.51 -9.10 -23.58
C TYR A 8 16.51 -10.28 -23.55
N LEU A 9 16.81 -10.84 -22.38
CA LEU A 9 17.75 -11.96 -22.26
C LEU A 9 17.16 -13.31 -22.72
N THR A 10 15.82 -13.44 -22.82
CA THR A 10 15.19 -14.67 -23.32
C THR A 10 15.60 -14.99 -24.76
N GLN A 11 15.95 -13.99 -25.58
CA GLN A 11 16.43 -14.20 -26.94
C GLN A 11 17.79 -14.92 -26.98
N PHE A 12 18.56 -14.87 -25.90
CA PHE A 12 19.87 -15.52 -25.78
C PHE A 12 19.79 -16.84 -25.01
N HIS A 13 18.87 -16.96 -24.03
CA HIS A 13 18.67 -18.19 -23.26
C HIS A 13 17.23 -18.31 -22.74
N SER A 14 16.53 -19.38 -23.10
CA SER A 14 15.10 -19.59 -22.77
C SER A 14 14.81 -19.66 -21.27
N GLY A 15 15.79 -20.04 -20.44
CA GLY A 15 15.65 -20.06 -18.98
C GLY A 15 15.25 -18.71 -18.35
N PHE A 16 15.51 -17.58 -19.01
CA PHE A 16 15.05 -16.27 -18.51
C PHE A 16 13.52 -16.08 -18.62
N ALA A 17 12.81 -16.91 -19.39
CA ALA A 17 11.35 -16.86 -19.47
C ALA A 17 10.67 -17.14 -18.12
N VAL A 18 11.39 -17.76 -17.18
CA VAL A 18 10.93 -18.01 -15.82
C VAL A 18 10.57 -16.69 -15.10
N PHE A 19 11.16 -15.55 -15.49
CA PHE A 19 10.79 -14.23 -14.95
C PHE A 19 9.49 -13.66 -15.51
N GLN A 20 8.86 -14.28 -16.51
CA GLN A 20 7.55 -13.83 -17.01
C GLN A 20 6.41 -14.23 -16.06
N TYR A 21 6.58 -15.31 -15.29
CA TYR A 21 5.59 -15.76 -14.32
C TYR A 21 5.38 -14.74 -13.20
N ILE A 22 4.14 -14.24 -13.07
CA ILE A 22 3.73 -13.28 -12.04
C ILE A 22 4.03 -13.84 -10.64
N THR A 23 3.77 -15.13 -10.41
CA THR A 23 3.98 -15.80 -9.12
C THR A 23 5.43 -15.77 -8.68
N LEU A 24 6.38 -16.05 -9.58
CA LEU A 24 7.80 -15.95 -9.28
C LEU A 24 8.19 -14.50 -8.98
N ARG A 25 7.75 -13.56 -9.82
CA ARG A 25 8.04 -12.13 -9.62
C ARG A 25 7.48 -11.61 -8.31
N ALA A 26 6.31 -12.08 -7.89
CA ALA A 26 5.73 -11.77 -6.58
C ALA A 26 6.61 -12.29 -5.43
N ILE A 27 7.07 -13.54 -5.49
CA ILE A 27 8.00 -14.12 -4.49
C ILE A 27 9.31 -13.29 -4.43
N LEU A 28 9.89 -12.97 -5.58
CA LEU A 28 11.11 -12.17 -5.65
C LEU A 28 10.88 -10.74 -5.13
N GLY A 29 9.70 -10.17 -5.37
CA GLY A 29 9.25 -8.91 -4.80
C GLY A 29 9.20 -8.92 -3.26
N VAL A 30 8.61 -9.97 -2.66
CA VAL A 30 8.60 -10.18 -1.20
C VAL A 30 10.03 -10.23 -0.66
N LEU A 31 10.86 -11.09 -1.24
CA LEU A 31 12.23 -11.31 -0.77
C LEU A 31 13.08 -10.03 -0.90
N THR A 32 12.94 -9.31 -2.00
CA THR A 32 13.67 -8.05 -2.22
C THR A 32 13.25 -7.00 -1.19
N ALA A 33 11.94 -6.84 -0.94
CA ALA A 33 11.44 -5.87 0.04
C ALA A 33 11.87 -6.23 1.47
N LEU A 34 11.88 -7.52 1.82
CA LEU A 34 12.35 -8.03 3.11
C LEU A 34 13.85 -7.76 3.30
N ILE A 35 14.67 -8.07 2.29
CA ILE A 35 16.12 -7.85 2.32
C ILE A 35 16.44 -6.35 2.48
N ILE A 36 15.75 -5.48 1.72
CA ILE A 36 15.90 -4.02 1.87
C ILE A 36 15.58 -3.62 3.32
N SER A 37 14.49 -4.13 3.88
CA SER A 37 14.08 -3.83 5.25
C SER A 37 15.12 -4.25 6.29
N PHE A 38 15.71 -5.44 6.16
CA PHE A 38 16.74 -5.92 7.10
C PHE A 38 18.09 -5.24 6.96
N ILE A 39 18.50 -4.85 5.75
CA ILE A 39 19.77 -4.18 5.52
C ILE A 39 19.67 -2.69 5.91
N VAL A 40 18.62 -2.01 5.45
CA VAL A 40 18.46 -0.55 5.62
C VAL A 40 17.85 -0.20 6.98
N GLY A 41 16.98 -1.06 7.52
CA GLY A 41 16.26 -0.84 8.78
C GLY A 41 17.17 -0.47 9.96
N PRO A 42 18.19 -1.27 10.31
CA PRO A 42 19.08 -0.97 11.44
C PRO A 42 19.80 0.37 11.30
N VAL A 43 20.22 0.73 10.07
CA VAL A 43 20.89 2.01 9.78
C VAL A 43 19.92 3.18 9.96
N MET A 44 18.70 3.04 9.44
CA MET A 44 17.66 4.05 9.57
C MET A 44 17.27 4.27 11.03
N ILE A 45 17.06 3.21 11.80
CA ILE A 45 16.67 3.28 13.22
C ILE A 45 17.74 4.02 14.03
N ARG A 46 19.03 3.68 13.84
CA ARG A 46 20.15 4.38 14.49
C ARG A 46 20.16 5.88 14.16
N LYS A 47 19.92 6.22 12.89
CA LYS A 47 19.90 7.61 12.43
C LYS A 47 18.72 8.38 13.01
N LEU A 48 17.51 7.80 13.01
CA LEU A 48 16.31 8.42 13.59
C LEU A 48 16.45 8.61 15.11
N SER A 49 17.01 7.62 15.82
CA SER A 49 17.31 7.71 17.25
C SER A 49 18.30 8.84 17.56
N HIS A 50 19.35 9.01 16.74
CA HIS A 50 20.33 10.08 16.89
C HIS A 50 19.71 11.49 16.76
N TYR A 51 18.75 11.67 15.85
CA TYR A 51 18.08 12.97 15.68
C TYR A 51 17.03 13.28 16.77
N LYS A 52 16.91 12.44 17.81
CA LYS A 52 15.90 12.57 18.88
C LYS A 52 14.49 12.81 18.34
N VAL A 53 14.17 12.15 17.24
CA VAL A 53 12.85 12.15 16.59
C VAL A 53 11.91 11.22 17.38
N GLY A 54 11.82 11.45 18.69
CA GLY A 54 10.84 10.82 19.57
C GLY A 54 9.60 11.70 19.62
N GLN A 55 8.41 11.08 19.65
CA GLN A 55 7.17 11.84 19.77
C GLN A 55 7.19 12.66 21.08
N PRO A 56 6.88 13.98 21.05
CA PRO A 56 6.59 14.71 22.27
C PRO A 56 5.37 14.10 22.95
N ILE A 57 5.48 13.85 24.25
CA ILE A 57 4.43 13.20 25.04
C ILE A 57 3.16 14.05 24.95
N ARG A 58 2.06 13.44 24.47
CA ARG A 58 0.74 14.06 24.55
C ARG A 58 0.31 13.95 26.01
N GLU A 59 0.17 15.07 26.72
CA GLU A 59 -0.16 15.10 28.17
C GLU A 59 -1.50 14.43 28.53
N LEU A 60 -2.36 14.16 27.54
CA LEU A 60 -3.66 13.51 27.72
C LEU A 60 -3.64 12.10 27.08
N GLY A 61 -3.24 11.10 27.85
CA GLY A 61 -3.26 9.69 27.45
C GLY A 61 -3.13 8.72 28.64
N PRO A 62 -3.55 7.44 28.52
CA PRO A 62 -3.47 6.43 29.59
C PRO A 62 -2.04 6.19 30.08
N GLU A 63 -1.85 5.83 31.36
CA GLU A 63 -0.52 5.66 31.98
C GLU A 63 0.39 4.62 31.30
N THR A 64 -0.18 3.67 30.55
CA THR A 64 0.55 2.68 29.74
C THR A 64 1.31 3.30 28.55
N HIS A 65 1.03 4.55 28.17
CA HIS A 65 1.77 5.28 27.12
C HIS A 65 3.10 5.88 27.60
N PHE A 66 3.36 5.98 28.90
CA PHE A 66 4.59 6.63 29.41
C PHE A 66 5.86 5.75 29.30
N SER A 67 5.73 4.43 29.10
CA SER A 67 6.86 3.52 28.87
C SER A 67 7.41 3.56 27.44
N LYS A 68 6.73 4.26 26.50
CA LYS A 68 7.11 4.37 25.07
C LYS A 68 8.03 5.57 24.77
N ALA A 69 8.59 6.21 25.79
CA ALA A 69 9.43 7.39 25.63
C ALA A 69 10.75 7.04 24.91
N GLY A 70 10.97 7.65 23.75
CA GLY A 70 12.26 7.61 23.03
C GLY A 70 12.33 6.71 21.80
N THR A 71 11.28 5.95 21.47
CA THR A 71 11.26 5.17 20.23
C THR A 71 11.12 6.11 19.02
N PRO A 72 12.01 6.03 18.01
CA PRO A 72 11.95 6.88 16.82
C PRO A 72 10.67 6.64 16.01
N THR A 73 10.13 7.70 15.43
CA THR A 73 9.00 7.65 14.46
C THR A 73 9.49 7.99 13.03
N MET A 74 8.65 7.81 12.02
CA MET A 74 8.94 7.83 10.56
C MET A 74 9.48 6.52 9.97
N GLY A 75 9.26 5.39 10.65
CA GLY A 75 9.60 4.06 10.14
C GLY A 75 8.91 3.68 8.83
N GLY A 76 7.76 4.29 8.54
CA GLY A 76 7.03 4.13 7.28
C GLY A 76 7.84 4.50 6.04
N ALA A 77 8.86 5.36 6.16
CA ALA A 77 9.76 5.67 5.05
C ALA A 77 10.52 4.43 4.56
N LEU A 78 10.94 3.53 5.47
CA LEU A 78 11.56 2.26 5.10
C LEU A 78 10.61 1.39 4.30
N ILE A 79 9.36 1.30 4.75
CA ILE A 79 8.32 0.50 4.09
C ILE A 79 8.12 1.00 2.66
N LEU A 80 7.97 2.31 2.47
CA LEU A 80 7.74 2.90 1.15
C LEU A 80 8.93 2.74 0.20
N VAL A 81 10.15 2.91 0.69
CA VAL A 81 11.36 2.69 -0.12
C VAL A 81 11.46 1.22 -0.53
N ALA A 82 11.22 0.29 0.39
CA ALA A 82 11.24 -1.14 0.11
C ALA A 82 10.16 -1.54 -0.92
N ILE A 83 8.93 -1.05 -0.77
CA ILE A 83 7.82 -1.27 -1.72
C ILE A 83 8.18 -0.70 -3.09
N ALA A 84 8.60 0.57 -3.15
CA ALA A 84 8.84 1.25 -4.41
C ALA A 84 9.97 0.60 -5.22
N ILE A 85 11.11 0.34 -4.58
CA ILE A 85 12.25 -0.31 -5.24
C ILE A 85 11.85 -1.71 -5.71
N SER A 86 11.26 -2.53 -4.84
CA SER A 86 10.90 -3.91 -5.19
C SER A 86 9.86 -3.97 -6.30
N THR A 87 8.87 -3.06 -6.29
CA THR A 87 7.87 -2.95 -7.36
C THR A 87 8.52 -2.54 -8.67
N LEU A 88 9.37 -1.51 -8.69
CA LEU A 88 10.03 -1.04 -9.91
C LEU A 88 10.97 -2.09 -10.53
N LEU A 89 11.56 -2.95 -9.69
CA LEU A 89 12.40 -4.05 -10.15
C LEU A 89 11.57 -5.13 -10.84
N TRP A 90 10.51 -5.62 -10.19
CA TRP A 90 9.82 -6.85 -10.58
C TRP A 90 8.50 -6.66 -11.33
N ALA A 91 7.76 -5.58 -11.11
CA ALA A 91 6.50 -5.35 -11.82
C ALA A 91 6.74 -4.97 -13.29
N ASP A 92 5.75 -5.25 -14.14
CA ASP A 92 5.71 -4.72 -15.49
C ASP A 92 5.40 -3.21 -15.47
N LEU A 93 6.36 -2.42 -15.94
CA LEU A 93 6.27 -0.95 -15.97
C LEU A 93 5.41 -0.45 -17.15
N GLY A 94 5.01 -1.32 -18.07
CA GLY A 94 3.97 -1.03 -19.07
C GLY A 94 2.56 -1.03 -18.47
N SER A 95 2.36 -1.61 -17.29
CA SER A 95 1.06 -1.68 -16.65
C SER A 95 0.64 -0.35 -16.04
N ARG A 96 -0.47 0.23 -16.54
CA ARG A 96 -1.06 1.44 -15.95
C ARG A 96 -1.45 1.24 -14.49
N TYR A 97 -1.87 0.03 -14.10
CA TYR A 97 -2.31 -0.27 -12.74
C TYR A 97 -1.17 -0.12 -11.74
N ILE A 98 0.03 -0.60 -12.10
CA ILE A 98 1.23 -0.49 -11.25
C ILE A 98 1.56 0.97 -10.98
N TRP A 99 1.50 1.84 -12.00
CA TRP A 99 1.74 3.26 -11.82
C TRP A 99 0.70 3.92 -10.93
N VAL A 100 -0.58 3.61 -11.11
CA VAL A 100 -1.66 4.18 -10.28
C VAL A 100 -1.47 3.79 -8.81
N VAL A 101 -1.28 2.51 -8.52
CA VAL A 101 -1.13 2.06 -7.12
C VAL A 101 0.16 2.60 -6.49
N LEU A 102 1.27 2.63 -7.23
CA LEU A 102 2.56 3.11 -6.73
C LEU A 102 2.56 4.62 -6.50
N LEU A 103 2.10 5.41 -7.48
CA LEU A 103 2.08 6.88 -7.37
C LEU A 103 1.10 7.34 -6.29
N THR A 104 -0.07 6.71 -6.17
CA THR A 104 -1.03 7.02 -5.10
C THR A 104 -0.41 6.75 -3.74
N THR A 105 0.22 5.58 -3.57
CA THR A 105 0.90 5.21 -2.32
C THR A 105 2.02 6.18 -1.96
N LEU A 106 2.88 6.52 -2.92
CA LEU A 106 3.97 7.47 -2.71
C LEU A 106 3.47 8.89 -2.42
N ALA A 107 2.41 9.35 -3.09
CA ALA A 107 1.83 10.67 -2.85
C ALA A 107 1.30 10.80 -1.41
N PHE A 108 0.58 9.79 -0.93
CA PHE A 108 0.12 9.75 0.47
C PHE A 108 1.29 9.59 1.45
N GLY A 109 2.34 8.89 1.05
CA GLY A 109 3.61 8.83 1.80
C GLY A 109 4.28 10.18 1.95
N VAL A 110 4.29 11.01 0.89
CA VAL A 110 4.83 12.38 0.94
C VAL A 110 3.99 13.26 1.87
N ILE A 111 2.66 13.12 1.87
CA ILE A 111 1.77 13.82 2.80
C ILE A 111 2.14 13.47 4.25
N GLY A 112 2.26 12.17 4.55
CA GLY A 112 2.62 11.70 5.88
C GLY A 112 4.03 12.10 6.28
N PHE A 113 4.99 12.02 5.36
CA PHE A 113 6.37 12.48 5.58
C PHE A 113 6.44 13.97 5.91
N TYR A 114 5.70 14.80 5.18
CA TYR A 114 5.65 16.23 5.47
C TYR A 114 5.03 16.53 6.84
N ASP A 115 3.98 15.79 7.23
CA ASP A 115 3.36 15.93 8.54
C ASP A 115 4.32 15.52 9.68
N ASP A 116 4.93 14.34 9.57
CA ASP A 116 5.90 13.85 10.56
C ASP A 116 7.14 14.76 10.63
N TYR A 117 7.67 15.20 9.48
CA TYR A 117 8.79 16.13 9.43
C TYR A 117 8.50 17.43 10.19
N ARG A 118 7.29 18.01 10.02
CA ARG A 118 6.88 19.19 10.78
C ARG A 118 6.79 18.94 12.28
N LYS A 119 6.18 17.82 12.68
CA LYS A 119 6.02 17.45 14.08
C LYS A 119 7.36 17.28 14.79
N LEU A 120 8.33 16.69 14.11
CA LEU A 120 9.52 16.12 14.76
C LEU A 120 10.77 16.97 14.51
N VAL A 121 10.96 17.45 13.28
CA VAL A 121 12.13 18.25 12.90
C VAL A 121 11.89 19.73 13.15
N LEU A 122 10.70 20.23 12.81
CA LEU A 122 10.33 21.64 13.04
C LEU A 122 9.72 21.89 14.42
N GLN A 123 9.58 20.84 15.25
CA GLN A 123 9.05 20.89 16.61
C GLN A 123 7.69 21.60 16.72
N ASP A 124 6.84 21.47 15.70
CA ASP A 124 5.46 21.97 15.71
C ASP A 124 4.52 20.85 16.17
N PRO A 125 4.04 20.85 17.43
CA PRO A 125 3.25 19.74 17.97
C PRO A 125 1.93 19.49 17.23
N LYS A 126 1.45 20.49 16.48
CA LYS A 126 0.21 20.38 15.70
C LYS A 126 0.44 19.68 14.35
N GLY A 127 1.68 19.63 13.86
CA GLY A 127 2.00 19.15 12.52
C GLY A 127 1.28 19.96 11.42
N MET A 128 0.92 19.29 10.34
CA MET A 128 0.06 19.83 9.31
C MET A 128 -1.39 19.94 9.80
N SER A 129 -2.02 21.09 9.52
CA SER A 129 -3.45 21.28 9.84
C SER A 129 -4.31 20.19 9.17
N SER A 130 -5.33 19.70 9.88
CA SER A 130 -6.23 18.66 9.37
C SER A 130 -6.86 19.02 8.03
N LYS A 131 -7.17 20.31 7.80
CA LYS A 131 -7.69 20.83 6.53
C LYS A 131 -6.69 20.67 5.39
N ALA A 132 -5.42 21.02 5.61
CA ALA A 132 -4.37 20.85 4.61
C ALA A 132 -4.09 19.37 4.34
N LYS A 133 -4.05 18.53 5.39
CA LYS A 133 -3.88 17.08 5.26
C LYS A 133 -4.97 16.48 4.38
N TYR A 134 -6.22 16.76 4.71
CA TYR A 134 -7.37 16.27 3.96
C TYR A 134 -7.44 16.84 2.54
N PHE A 135 -7.05 18.10 2.33
CA PHE A 135 -6.96 18.71 1.00
C PHE A 135 -6.00 17.94 0.09
N TRP A 136 -4.78 17.64 0.56
CA TRP A 136 -3.79 16.91 -0.24
C TRP A 136 -4.21 15.45 -0.48
N GLN A 137 -4.73 14.77 0.54
CA GLN A 137 -5.30 13.42 0.36
C GLN A 137 -6.43 13.44 -0.67
N SER A 138 -7.29 14.46 -0.61
CA SER A 138 -8.41 14.60 -1.54
C SER A 138 -7.93 14.87 -2.96
N LEU A 139 -6.91 15.72 -3.12
CA LEU A 139 -6.33 16.02 -4.42
C LEU A 139 -5.77 14.76 -5.09
N PHE A 140 -4.89 14.02 -4.41
CA PHE A 140 -4.28 12.83 -5.01
C PHE A 140 -5.26 11.66 -5.15
N GLY A 141 -6.16 11.47 -4.18
CA GLY A 141 -7.24 10.48 -4.28
C GLY A 141 -8.17 10.74 -5.46
N MET A 142 -8.54 12.01 -5.69
CA MET A 142 -9.37 12.40 -6.83
C MET A 142 -8.63 12.23 -8.17
N ILE A 143 -7.34 12.61 -8.23
CA ILE A 143 -6.52 12.40 -9.44
C ILE A 143 -6.48 10.91 -9.81
N ALA A 144 -6.23 10.02 -8.83
CA ALA A 144 -6.21 8.59 -9.07
C ALA A 144 -7.58 8.06 -9.54
N ALA A 145 -8.67 8.50 -8.88
CA ALA A 145 -10.04 8.09 -9.24
C ALA A 145 -10.44 8.54 -10.66
N VAL A 146 -10.17 9.80 -11.01
CA VAL A 146 -10.45 10.35 -12.35
C VAL A 146 -9.59 9.67 -13.41
N PHE A 147 -8.32 9.40 -13.12
CA PHE A 147 -7.43 8.68 -14.03
C PHE A 147 -7.95 7.27 -14.32
N LEU A 148 -8.34 6.51 -13.29
CA LEU A 148 -8.92 5.17 -13.47
C LEU A 148 -10.21 5.22 -14.29
N TYR A 149 -11.09 6.19 -14.02
CA TYR A 149 -12.34 6.36 -14.75
C TYR A 149 -12.14 6.69 -16.24
N THR A 150 -11.25 7.64 -16.54
CA THR A 150 -11.03 8.13 -17.91
C THR A 150 -10.19 7.21 -18.78
N THR A 151 -9.39 6.33 -18.16
CA THR A 151 -8.59 5.33 -18.86
C THR A 151 -9.24 3.95 -18.86
N ALA A 152 -10.47 3.82 -18.36
CA ALA A 152 -11.20 2.56 -18.35
C ALA A 152 -11.49 2.08 -19.77
N VAL A 153 -11.12 0.84 -20.08
CA VAL A 153 -11.29 0.25 -21.42
C VAL A 153 -12.55 -0.61 -21.48
N SER A 154 -12.88 -1.27 -20.37
CA SER A 154 -14.06 -2.14 -20.25
C SER A 154 -15.02 -1.63 -19.16
N PRO A 155 -16.34 -1.89 -19.29
CA PRO A 155 -17.32 -1.50 -18.26
C PRO A 155 -17.02 -2.09 -16.88
N VAL A 156 -16.49 -3.32 -16.84
CA VAL A 156 -16.11 -4.06 -15.62
C VAL A 156 -15.19 -3.25 -14.72
N GLU A 157 -14.32 -2.41 -15.28
CA GLU A 157 -13.39 -1.59 -14.53
C GLU A 157 -14.05 -0.45 -13.74
N THR A 158 -15.30 -0.12 -14.07
CA THR A 158 -16.08 0.95 -13.43
C THR A 158 -17.36 0.45 -12.75
N GLN A 159 -17.62 -0.85 -12.83
CA GLN A 159 -18.73 -1.48 -12.13
C GLN A 159 -18.39 -1.73 -10.67
N LEU A 160 -19.44 -1.72 -9.84
CA LEU A 160 -19.38 -2.16 -8.45
C LEU A 160 -19.96 -3.56 -8.35
N PHE A 161 -19.17 -4.50 -7.85
CA PHE A 161 -19.60 -5.87 -7.59
C PHE A 161 -20.05 -6.01 -6.13
N VAL A 162 -21.19 -6.67 -5.92
CA VAL A 162 -21.71 -6.94 -4.58
C VAL A 162 -21.25 -8.35 -4.15
N PRO A 163 -20.45 -8.46 -3.07
CA PRO A 163 -20.00 -9.76 -2.57
C PRO A 163 -21.18 -10.71 -2.33
N PHE A 164 -20.97 -12.01 -2.54
CA PHE A 164 -21.97 -13.08 -2.44
C PHE A 164 -23.05 -13.08 -3.54
N PHE A 165 -23.21 -12.01 -4.31
CA PHE A 165 -24.17 -11.92 -5.42
C PHE A 165 -23.45 -11.78 -6.77
N LYS A 166 -23.12 -12.91 -7.40
CA LYS A 166 -22.29 -12.96 -8.62
C LYS A 166 -22.89 -12.23 -9.82
N ASP A 167 -24.22 -12.13 -9.90
CA ASP A 167 -24.93 -11.49 -11.01
C ASP A 167 -25.20 -10.00 -10.78
N VAL A 168 -24.81 -9.45 -9.62
CA VAL A 168 -25.06 -8.05 -9.27
C VAL A 168 -23.82 -7.22 -9.55
N ALA A 169 -23.78 -6.67 -10.76
CA ALA A 169 -22.81 -5.66 -11.20
C ALA A 169 -23.53 -4.34 -11.44
N ILE A 170 -23.20 -3.31 -10.65
CA ILE A 170 -23.84 -2.00 -10.72
C ILE A 170 -22.97 -1.07 -11.57
N ASP A 171 -23.52 -0.57 -12.68
CA ASP A 171 -22.87 0.44 -13.50
C ASP A 171 -22.82 1.78 -12.75
N MET A 172 -21.62 2.17 -12.31
CA MET A 172 -21.48 3.35 -11.46
C MET A 172 -21.45 4.67 -12.25
N GLY A 173 -21.02 4.65 -13.51
CA GLY A 173 -20.77 5.88 -14.28
C GLY A 173 -19.88 6.85 -13.48
N LEU A 174 -20.29 8.11 -13.37
CA LEU A 174 -19.53 9.12 -12.60
C LEU A 174 -19.47 8.83 -11.09
N MET A 175 -20.41 8.04 -10.54
CA MET A 175 -20.37 7.64 -9.13
C MET A 175 -19.16 6.76 -8.79
N PHE A 176 -18.52 6.17 -9.80
CA PHE A 176 -17.26 5.45 -9.62
C PHE A 176 -16.19 6.35 -9.01
N VAL A 177 -16.06 7.58 -9.51
CA VAL A 177 -15.05 8.53 -9.04
C VAL A 177 -15.28 8.87 -7.57
N VAL A 178 -16.55 9.05 -7.19
CA VAL A 178 -16.96 9.31 -5.81
C VAL A 178 -16.64 8.12 -4.90
N LEU A 179 -16.99 6.90 -5.33
CA LEU A 179 -16.68 5.68 -4.60
C LEU A 179 -15.17 5.50 -4.41
N ALA A 180 -14.39 5.57 -5.49
CA ALA A 180 -12.94 5.40 -5.46
C ALA A 180 -12.27 6.44 -4.56
N TYR A 181 -12.73 7.69 -4.60
CA TYR A 181 -12.29 8.73 -3.69
C TYR A 181 -12.51 8.35 -2.22
N PHE A 182 -13.74 7.93 -1.86
CA PHE A 182 -14.06 7.58 -0.48
C PHE A 182 -13.31 6.34 0.00
N VAL A 183 -13.11 5.34 -0.87
CA VAL A 183 -12.34 4.15 -0.53
C VAL A 183 -10.88 4.52 -0.28
N VAL A 184 -10.23 5.25 -1.18
CA VAL A 184 -8.80 5.61 -1.03
C VAL A 184 -8.58 6.52 0.19
N VAL A 185 -9.32 7.62 0.30
CA VAL A 185 -9.14 8.59 1.39
C VAL A 185 -9.64 8.01 2.72
N GLY A 186 -10.75 7.28 2.70
CA GLY A 186 -11.32 6.63 3.88
C GLY A 186 -10.39 5.58 4.46
N THR A 187 -9.88 4.64 3.64
CA THR A 187 -8.95 3.60 4.10
C THR A 187 -7.62 4.20 4.57
N SER A 188 -7.12 5.24 3.92
CA SER A 188 -5.92 5.97 4.37
C SER A 188 -6.06 6.53 5.80
N ASN A 189 -7.19 7.16 6.10
CA ASN A 189 -7.44 7.70 7.43
C ASN A 189 -7.79 6.60 8.45
N ALA A 190 -8.45 5.52 8.02
CA ALA A 190 -8.74 4.37 8.88
C ALA A 190 -7.44 3.71 9.39
N VAL A 191 -6.48 3.42 8.49
CA VAL A 191 -5.20 2.83 8.88
C VAL A 191 -4.38 3.78 9.78
N ASN A 192 -4.42 5.10 9.54
CA ASN A 192 -3.80 6.09 10.42
C ASN A 192 -4.40 6.07 11.83
N LEU A 193 -5.72 5.94 11.95
CA LEU A 193 -6.38 5.84 13.25
C LEU A 193 -5.98 4.56 14.02
N THR A 194 -5.74 3.46 13.30
CA THR A 194 -5.36 2.16 13.88
C THR A 194 -3.88 2.09 14.31
N ASP A 195 -2.99 2.95 13.77
CA ASP A 195 -1.55 2.98 14.07
C ASP A 195 -1.22 3.64 15.44
N GLY A 196 -1.93 3.22 16.50
CA GLY A 196 -1.76 3.71 17.88
C GLY A 196 -1.03 2.73 18.82
N LEU A 197 -0.84 1.47 18.41
CA LEU A 197 -0.21 0.40 19.20
C LEU A 197 0.83 -0.37 18.38
N ASP A 198 1.83 -0.94 19.07
CA ASP A 198 2.96 -1.66 18.49
C ASP A 198 2.46 -2.86 17.65
N GLY A 199 2.81 -2.90 16.37
CA GLY A 199 2.42 -3.98 15.45
C GLY A 199 0.95 -3.98 15.03
N LEU A 200 0.10 -3.12 15.60
CA LEU A 200 -1.36 -3.20 15.44
C LEU A 200 -1.81 -2.88 14.00
N ALA A 201 -1.21 -1.87 13.36
CA ALA A 201 -1.62 -1.49 12.00
C ALA A 201 -0.94 -2.33 10.91
N ILE A 202 0.33 -2.71 11.10
CA ILE A 202 1.11 -3.33 10.01
C ILE A 202 0.69 -4.77 9.72
N LEU A 203 0.39 -5.59 10.74
CA LEU A 203 0.03 -6.98 10.51
C LEU A 203 -1.31 -7.13 9.77
N PRO A 204 -2.40 -6.44 10.18
CA PRO A 204 -3.62 -6.40 9.38
C PRO A 204 -3.38 -5.89 7.97
N THR A 205 -2.56 -4.84 7.79
CA THR A 205 -2.20 -4.33 6.46
C THR A 205 -1.56 -5.41 5.58
N VAL A 206 -0.62 -6.19 6.12
CA VAL A 206 0.02 -7.30 5.40
C VAL A 206 -0.99 -8.37 5.03
N MET A 207 -1.91 -8.73 5.94
CA MET A 207 -2.95 -9.73 5.67
C MET A 207 -3.91 -9.27 4.58
N VAL A 208 -4.39 -8.03 4.66
CA VAL A 208 -5.31 -7.44 3.67
C VAL A 208 -4.62 -7.27 2.31
N ALA A 209 -3.36 -6.81 2.28
CA ALA A 209 -2.58 -6.74 1.04
C ALA A 209 -2.40 -8.11 0.40
N GLY A 210 -2.12 -9.14 1.20
CA GLY A 210 -2.02 -10.53 0.73
C GLY A 210 -3.32 -11.03 0.12
N ALA A 211 -4.46 -10.80 0.79
CA ALA A 211 -5.77 -11.16 0.27
C ALA A 211 -6.11 -10.42 -1.04
N LEU A 212 -5.91 -9.10 -1.09
CA LEU A 212 -6.10 -8.32 -2.31
C LEU A 212 -5.16 -8.75 -3.45
N GLY A 213 -3.94 -9.20 -3.13
CA GLY A 213 -3.01 -9.77 -4.11
C GLY A 213 -3.51 -11.08 -4.71
N ILE A 214 -4.18 -11.92 -3.91
CA ILE A 214 -4.84 -13.14 -4.40
C ILE A 214 -5.99 -12.78 -5.34
N PHE A 215 -6.83 -11.80 -4.97
CA PHE A 215 -7.89 -11.30 -5.85
C PHE A 215 -7.32 -10.73 -7.15
N ALA A 216 -6.27 -9.90 -7.09
CA ALA A 216 -5.62 -9.36 -8.28
C ALA A 216 -5.17 -10.49 -9.23
N TYR A 217 -4.57 -11.54 -8.70
CA TYR A 217 -4.16 -12.71 -9.48
C TYR A 217 -5.35 -13.45 -10.10
N ALA A 218 -6.42 -13.66 -9.33
CA ALA A 218 -7.61 -14.37 -9.79
C ALA A 218 -8.38 -13.59 -10.88
N HIS A 219 -8.61 -12.29 -10.67
CA HIS A 219 -9.23 -11.39 -11.67
C HIS A 219 -8.37 -11.23 -12.92
N GLY A 220 -7.05 -11.30 -12.79
CA GLY A 220 -6.10 -11.18 -13.90
C GLY A 220 -5.91 -12.46 -14.73
N HIS A 221 -6.56 -13.58 -14.36
CA HIS A 221 -6.47 -14.85 -15.07
C HIS A 221 -7.83 -15.29 -15.56
N SER A 222 -8.03 -15.40 -16.88
CA SER A 222 -9.33 -15.76 -17.47
C SER A 222 -9.89 -17.07 -16.94
N GLY A 223 -9.06 -18.12 -16.83
CA GLY A 223 -9.49 -19.42 -16.32
C GLY A 223 -9.91 -19.40 -14.84
N PHE A 224 -9.21 -18.65 -13.98
CA PHE A 224 -9.61 -18.52 -12.57
C PHE A 224 -10.85 -17.65 -12.42
N ALA A 225 -10.95 -16.56 -13.19
CA ALA A 225 -12.10 -15.67 -13.21
C ALA A 225 -13.37 -16.45 -13.58
N GLU A 226 -13.32 -17.23 -14.67
CA GLU A 226 -14.43 -18.08 -15.11
C GLU A 226 -14.81 -19.14 -14.06
N TYR A 227 -13.82 -19.87 -13.53
CA TYR A 227 -14.07 -20.93 -12.54
C TYR A 227 -14.69 -20.40 -11.24
N LEU A 228 -14.19 -19.27 -10.74
CA LEU A 228 -14.69 -18.65 -9.50
C LEU A 228 -15.99 -17.86 -9.72
N GLY A 229 -16.33 -17.54 -10.97
CA GLY A 229 -17.45 -16.67 -11.32
C GLY A 229 -17.23 -15.24 -10.85
N ILE A 230 -16.01 -14.73 -11.04
CA ILE A 230 -15.62 -13.34 -10.80
C ILE A 230 -15.22 -12.69 -12.13
N SER A 231 -15.26 -11.37 -12.20
CA SER A 231 -15.02 -10.65 -13.44
C SER A 231 -13.55 -10.71 -13.89
N TYR A 232 -13.30 -10.94 -15.17
CA TYR A 232 -11.94 -10.86 -15.71
C TYR A 232 -11.56 -9.41 -15.99
N ILE A 233 -10.40 -8.98 -15.50
CA ILE A 233 -9.83 -7.65 -15.76
C ILE A 233 -8.44 -7.83 -16.35
N GLU A 234 -8.30 -7.51 -17.63
CA GLU A 234 -7.03 -7.68 -18.35
C GLU A 234 -5.91 -6.85 -17.70
N GLY A 235 -4.76 -7.49 -17.47
CA GLY A 235 -3.57 -6.86 -16.92
C GLY A 235 -3.58 -6.55 -15.42
N VAL A 236 -4.71 -6.76 -14.70
CA VAL A 236 -4.80 -6.44 -13.26
C VAL A 236 -3.90 -7.35 -12.39
N GLY A 237 -3.57 -8.54 -12.90
CA GLY A 237 -2.72 -9.53 -12.23
C GLY A 237 -1.35 -9.00 -11.82
N GLU A 238 -0.81 -8.00 -12.52
CA GLU A 238 0.46 -7.36 -12.14
C GLU A 238 0.40 -6.73 -10.73
N VAL A 239 -0.77 -6.28 -10.29
CA VAL A 239 -0.98 -5.68 -8.95
C VAL A 239 -0.67 -6.67 -7.83
N MET A 240 -0.74 -7.99 -8.09
CA MET A 240 -0.27 -9.01 -7.15
C MET A 240 1.18 -8.78 -6.72
N ILE A 241 2.06 -8.36 -7.63
CA ILE A 241 3.47 -8.11 -7.32
C ILE A 241 3.58 -6.94 -6.34
N PHE A 242 2.85 -5.85 -6.58
CA PHE A 242 2.81 -4.70 -5.68
C PHE A 242 2.32 -5.13 -4.27
N CYS A 243 1.21 -5.87 -4.17
CA CYS A 243 0.73 -6.44 -2.92
C CYS A 243 1.77 -7.31 -2.22
N ALA A 244 2.48 -8.15 -2.97
CA ALA A 244 3.54 -9.00 -2.44
C ALA A 244 4.71 -8.18 -1.87
N THR A 245 5.07 -7.05 -2.49
CA THR A 245 6.07 -6.13 -1.92
C THR A 245 5.61 -5.47 -0.62
N ILE A 246 4.30 -5.17 -0.46
CA ILE A 246 3.73 -4.71 0.81
C ILE A 246 3.90 -5.80 1.88
N CYS A 247 3.62 -7.06 1.55
CA CYS A 247 3.82 -8.16 2.49
C CYS A 247 5.29 -8.28 2.92
N GLY A 248 6.24 -8.23 1.98
CA GLY A 248 7.67 -8.31 2.29
C GLY A 248 8.18 -7.14 3.12
N ALA A 249 7.83 -5.91 2.74
CA ALA A 249 8.21 -4.70 3.47
C ALA A 249 7.54 -4.63 4.84
N GLY A 250 6.27 -5.04 4.94
CA GLY A 250 5.51 -5.04 6.18
C GLY A 250 6.00 -6.08 7.18
N LEU A 251 6.33 -7.30 6.73
CA LEU A 251 6.98 -8.31 7.58
C LEU A 251 8.38 -7.87 8.01
N GLY A 252 9.14 -7.24 7.10
CA GLY A 252 10.46 -6.68 7.42
C GLY A 252 10.38 -5.54 8.44
N PHE A 253 9.37 -4.68 8.36
CA PHE A 253 9.11 -3.63 9.33
C PHE A 253 8.62 -4.19 10.67
N LEU A 254 7.72 -5.18 10.63
CA LEU A 254 7.19 -5.84 11.81
C LEU A 254 8.31 -6.41 12.70
N TRP A 255 9.40 -6.91 12.12
CA TRP A 255 10.58 -7.35 12.87
C TRP A 255 11.15 -6.28 13.83
N PHE A 256 11.04 -5.00 13.48
CA PHE A 256 11.49 -3.87 14.29
C PHE A 256 10.37 -3.21 15.10
N ASN A 257 9.11 -3.55 14.81
CA ASN A 257 7.93 -2.92 15.38
C ASN A 257 7.13 -3.84 16.33
N THR A 258 7.45 -5.14 16.38
CA THR A 258 6.93 -6.07 17.38
C THR A 258 7.28 -5.60 18.79
N TYR A 259 6.39 -5.84 19.74
CA TYR A 259 6.59 -5.42 21.13
C TYR A 259 7.83 -6.09 21.75
N PRO A 260 8.73 -5.33 22.40
CA PRO A 260 8.76 -3.85 22.50
C PRO A 260 9.31 -3.17 21.24
N ALA A 261 8.57 -2.20 20.67
CA ALA A 261 8.89 -1.59 19.38
C ALA A 261 10.18 -0.74 19.39
N GLN A 262 11.02 -0.92 18.36
CA GLN A 262 12.25 -0.15 18.12
C GLN A 262 12.02 1.05 17.19
N VAL A 263 10.93 1.05 16.43
CA VAL A 263 10.54 2.15 15.54
C VAL A 263 9.03 2.18 15.35
N PHE A 264 8.43 3.37 15.28
CA PHE A 264 7.03 3.59 14.94
C PHE A 264 6.86 3.93 13.47
N MET A 265 5.73 3.50 12.90
CA MET A 265 5.44 3.68 11.49
C MET A 265 5.25 5.17 11.15
N GLY A 266 4.47 5.89 11.96
CA GLY A 266 4.21 7.31 11.79
C GLY A 266 3.22 7.58 10.65
N ASP A 267 2.82 8.84 10.49
CA ASP A 267 1.87 9.26 9.46
C ASP A 267 2.38 8.90 8.04
N VAL A 268 3.70 8.83 7.83
CA VAL A 268 4.32 8.40 6.56
C VAL A 268 3.79 7.04 6.10
N GLY A 269 3.86 6.04 6.99
CA GLY A 269 3.50 4.67 6.63
C GLY A 269 2.00 4.46 6.69
N ALA A 270 1.34 4.98 7.72
CA ALA A 270 -0.07 4.69 7.93
C ALA A 270 -0.97 5.29 6.84
N LEU A 271 -0.72 6.56 6.44
CA LEU A 271 -1.46 7.19 5.34
C LEU A 271 -1.21 6.49 4.01
N ALA A 272 0.05 6.15 3.74
CA ALA A 272 0.45 5.55 2.47
C ALA A 272 -0.08 4.11 2.32
N LEU A 273 0.05 3.28 3.35
CA LEU A 273 -0.42 1.91 3.34
C LEU A 273 -1.94 1.83 3.26
N GLY A 274 -2.68 2.68 3.99
CA GLY A 274 -4.13 2.72 3.85
C GLY A 274 -4.58 3.19 2.46
N ALA A 275 -3.89 4.16 1.87
CA ALA A 275 -4.15 4.56 0.49
C ALA A 275 -3.81 3.44 -0.51
N ALA A 276 -2.72 2.69 -0.27
CA ALA A 276 -2.31 1.54 -1.08
C ALA A 276 -3.37 0.44 -1.08
N LEU A 277 -3.90 0.06 0.09
CA LEU A 277 -4.98 -0.91 0.20
C LEU A 277 -6.25 -0.42 -0.49
N GLY A 278 -6.62 0.85 -0.27
CA GLY A 278 -7.79 1.46 -0.90
C GLY A 278 -7.70 1.47 -2.42
N ILE A 279 -6.58 1.93 -2.99
CA ILE A 279 -6.42 2.00 -4.44
C ILE A 279 -6.29 0.61 -5.09
N VAL A 280 -5.67 -0.36 -4.41
CA VAL A 280 -5.65 -1.75 -4.89
C VAL A 280 -7.05 -2.34 -4.91
N ALA A 281 -7.84 -2.17 -3.84
CA ALA A 281 -9.22 -2.65 -3.80
C ALA A 281 -10.07 -2.02 -4.89
N VAL A 282 -9.86 -0.73 -5.17
CA VAL A 282 -10.46 -0.08 -6.34
C VAL A 282 -9.96 -0.76 -7.62
N VAL A 283 -8.67 -0.89 -7.87
CA VAL A 283 -8.19 -1.49 -9.14
C VAL A 283 -8.69 -2.92 -9.37
N VAL A 284 -8.80 -3.73 -8.30
CA VAL A 284 -9.22 -5.14 -8.36
C VAL A 284 -10.75 -5.30 -8.30
N ARG A 285 -11.50 -4.22 -8.04
CA ARG A 285 -12.98 -4.21 -7.89
C ARG A 285 -13.49 -4.96 -6.65
N GLU A 286 -12.72 -4.89 -5.58
CA GLU A 286 -12.99 -5.54 -4.30
C GLU A 286 -13.18 -4.51 -3.17
N GLU A 287 -13.86 -3.39 -3.47
CA GLU A 287 -14.05 -2.30 -2.50
C GLU A 287 -14.90 -2.71 -1.30
N LEU A 288 -15.97 -3.47 -1.53
CA LEU A 288 -16.84 -3.96 -0.47
C LEU A 288 -16.16 -5.07 0.34
N VAL A 289 -15.35 -5.92 -0.30
CA VAL A 289 -14.57 -6.93 0.43
C VAL A 289 -13.49 -6.27 1.28
N LEU A 290 -12.84 -5.19 0.80
CA LEU A 290 -11.94 -4.40 1.63
C LEU A 290 -12.64 -3.85 2.88
N LEU A 291 -13.88 -3.37 2.77
CA LEU A 291 -14.64 -2.88 3.92
C LEU A 291 -14.88 -3.98 4.96
N ILE A 292 -15.14 -5.21 4.52
CA ILE A 292 -15.29 -6.38 5.41
C ILE A 292 -13.93 -6.75 6.03
N MET A 293 -12.87 -6.84 5.23
CA MET A 293 -11.53 -7.22 5.70
C MET A 293 -10.91 -6.17 6.64
N GLY A 294 -11.23 -4.89 6.45
CA GLY A 294 -10.71 -3.77 7.22
C GLY A 294 -11.47 -3.45 8.51
N GLY A 295 -12.56 -4.16 8.81
CA GLY A 295 -13.38 -3.93 10.01
C GLY A 295 -12.81 -4.51 11.32
N VAL A 296 -11.49 -4.70 11.42
CA VAL A 296 -10.78 -5.30 12.57
C VAL A 296 -10.29 -4.24 13.53
#